data_AF-X1MBU9-F1
#
_entry.id   AF-X1MBU9-F1
#
_cell.length_a   1.000
_cell.length_b   1.000
_cell.length_c   1.000
_cell.angle_alpha   90.00
_cell.angle_beta   90.00
_cell.angle_gamma   90.00
#
_symmetry.space_group_name_H-M   'P 1'
#
loop_
_entity.id
_entity.type
_entity.pdbx_description
1 polymer ?
#
loop_
_entity_poly.entity_id
_entity_poly.type
_entity_poly.pdbx_seq_one_letter_code
_entity_poly.pdbx_strand_id
1 'polypeptide(L)'
;MDLTAMAQSGKLDPVIGRHKEIQRVVQILSRRTKNNPVLIGEPGVGKTAIVEGLSHRIVTGDVPHTLQGKRVISLDMGSLVAGTKYRGEFEERLKKVIDELKGAGNCVLFVDEMHTIVGAGAAEGAVDASNILKPSLSRGELQCIGATTLDDYRKHVEKDAALERRF
;
A
#
# COMPACT_ATOMS: atom_id res chain seq x y z
N MET A 1 5.50 -2.98 -8.89
CA MET A 1 6.34 -4.19 -8.72
C MET A 1 5.51 -5.28 -8.05
N ASP A 2 5.59 -6.54 -8.49
CA ASP A 2 4.84 -7.67 -7.87
C ASP A 2 5.73 -8.40 -6.85
N LEU A 3 5.53 -8.10 -5.57
CA LEU A 3 6.32 -8.68 -4.48
C LEU A 3 6.00 -10.16 -4.26
N THR A 4 4.77 -10.59 -4.55
CA THR A 4 4.38 -12.00 -4.46
C THR A 4 5.11 -12.83 -5.52
N ALA A 5 5.20 -12.33 -6.75
CA ALA A 5 5.97 -12.98 -7.81
C ALA A 5 7.48 -13.02 -7.50
N MET A 6 8.01 -11.97 -6.87
CA MET A 6 9.41 -11.94 -6.42
C MET A 6 9.67 -12.94 -5.29
N ALA A 7 8.79 -13.04 -4.29
CA ALA A 7 8.86 -14.07 -3.26
C ALA A 7 8.85 -15.48 -3.88
N GLN A 8 7.94 -15.73 -4.83
CA GLN A 8 7.80 -17.03 -5.49
C GLN A 8 9.04 -17.40 -6.31
N SER A 9 9.72 -16.43 -6.90
CA SER A 9 10.95 -16.63 -7.66
C SER A 9 12.23 -16.59 -6.81
N GLY A 10 12.11 -16.47 -5.48
CA GLY A 10 13.25 -16.42 -4.57
C GLY A 10 14.10 -15.15 -4.68
N LYS A 11 13.52 -14.07 -5.20
CA LYS A 11 14.20 -12.77 -5.39
C LYS A 11 14.04 -11.82 -4.20
N LEU A 12 13.20 -12.15 -3.23
CA LEU A 12 13.07 -11.40 -1.99
C LEU A 12 13.96 -12.01 -0.91
N ASP A 13 14.60 -11.13 -0.14
CA ASP A 13 15.42 -11.53 0.99
C ASP A 13 14.56 -12.14 2.12
N PRO A 14 15.08 -13.13 2.85
CA PRO A 14 14.36 -13.71 3.97
C PRO A 14 14.17 -12.71 5.10
N VAL A 15 12.95 -12.59 5.60
CA VAL A 15 12.59 -11.63 6.65
C VAL A 15 12.78 -12.25 8.04
N ILE A 16 13.68 -11.69 8.83
CA ILE A 16 14.01 -12.18 10.18
C ILE A 16 13.35 -11.30 11.25
N GLY A 17 12.73 -11.92 12.26
CA GLY A 17 12.30 -11.24 13.50
C GLY A 17 10.99 -10.45 13.43
N ARG A 18 10.33 -10.32 12.27
CA ARG A 18 9.10 -9.50 12.08
C ARG A 18 7.78 -10.27 12.17
N HIS A 19 7.78 -11.43 12.81
CA HIS A 19 6.61 -12.33 12.84
C HIS A 19 5.35 -11.65 13.41
N LYS A 20 5.49 -10.85 14.47
CA LYS A 20 4.35 -10.19 15.13
C LYS A 20 3.73 -9.13 14.23
N GLU A 21 4.56 -8.33 13.57
CA GLU A 21 4.14 -7.27 12.66
C GLU A 21 3.49 -7.85 11.42
N ILE A 22 4.09 -8.87 10.80
CA ILE A 22 3.50 -9.57 9.65
C ILE A 22 2.16 -10.19 10.04
N GLN A 23 2.09 -10.87 11.19
CA GLN A 23 0.82 -11.44 11.70
C GLN A 23 -0.23 -10.35 11.91
N ARG A 24 0.16 -9.18 12.41
CA ARG A 24 -0.75 -8.05 12.60
C ARG A 24 -1.30 -7.53 11.28
N VAL A 25 -0.46 -7.40 10.25
CA VAL A 25 -0.87 -7.01 8.89
C VAL A 25 -1.87 -8.03 8.33
N VAL A 26 -1.58 -9.32 8.42
CA VAL A 26 -2.48 -10.42 7.99
C VAL A 26 -3.84 -10.31 8.69
N GLN A 27 -3.85 -10.09 10.00
CA GLN A 27 -5.09 -9.93 10.77
C GLN A 27 -5.92 -8.72 10.31
N ILE A 28 -5.28 -7.57 10.07
CA ILE A 28 -5.99 -6.35 9.64
C ILE A 28 -6.56 -6.53 8.24
N LEU A 29 -5.77 -7.04 7.29
CA LEU A 29 -6.23 -7.28 5.91
C LEU A 29 -7.39 -8.28 5.83
N SER A 30 -7.51 -9.18 6.81
CA SER A 30 -8.58 -10.18 6.87
C SER A 30 -9.89 -9.67 7.52
N ARG A 31 -9.93 -8.40 7.97
CA ARG A 31 -11.14 -7.80 8.54
C ARG A 31 -12.18 -7.49 7.47
N ARG A 32 -13.45 -7.43 7.87
CA ARG A 32 -14.57 -7.00 7.02
C ARG A 32 -14.59 -5.48 6.80
N THR A 33 -14.15 -4.71 7.78
CA THR A 33 -14.09 -3.24 7.77
C THR A 33 -12.74 -2.79 8.34
N LYS A 34 -12.29 -1.58 7.99
CA LYS A 34 -10.96 -1.05 8.36
C LYS A 34 -9.84 -2.06 8.11
N ASN A 35 -9.79 -2.54 6.87
CA ASN A 35 -8.93 -3.64 6.44
C ASN A 35 -7.72 -3.16 5.61
N ASN A 36 -7.31 -1.90 5.80
CA ASN A 36 -6.13 -1.31 5.17
C ASN A 36 -5.11 -0.98 6.27
N PRO A 37 -4.14 -1.84 6.57
CA PRO A 37 -3.17 -1.56 7.62
C PRO A 37 -2.23 -0.40 7.25
N VAL A 38 -1.83 0.37 8.26
CA VAL A 38 -0.75 1.36 8.14
C VAL A 38 0.43 0.95 9.03
N LEU A 39 1.60 0.80 8.41
CA LEU A 39 2.88 0.59 9.05
C LEU A 39 3.46 1.95 9.45
N ILE A 40 3.37 2.25 10.75
CA ILE A 40 3.89 3.50 11.32
C ILE A 40 5.25 3.22 11.97
N GLY A 41 6.25 4.00 11.59
CA GLY A 41 7.59 3.94 12.18
C GLY A 41 8.54 4.90 11.49
N GLU A 42 9.71 5.10 12.07
CA GLU A 42 10.75 5.96 11.51
C GLU A 42 11.22 5.47 10.12
N PRO A 43 11.75 6.35 9.26
CA PRO A 43 12.40 5.94 8.02
C PRO A 43 13.54 4.92 8.28
N GLY A 44 13.72 3.96 7.38
CA GLY A 44 14.80 2.98 7.47
C GLY A 44 14.58 1.82 8.45
N VAL A 45 13.50 1.81 9.26
CA VAL A 45 13.22 0.72 10.21
C VAL A 45 12.74 -0.59 9.57
N GLY A 46 12.77 -0.70 8.24
CA GLY A 46 12.39 -1.92 7.52
C GLY A 46 10.89 -2.16 7.40
N LYS A 47 10.08 -1.11 7.18
CA LYS A 47 8.64 -1.25 6.92
C LYS A 47 8.35 -2.11 5.69
N THR A 48 9.14 -1.93 4.63
CA THR A 48 9.08 -2.74 3.40
C THR A 48 9.30 -4.23 3.66
N ALA A 49 10.24 -4.58 4.55
CA ALA A 49 10.52 -5.97 4.91
C ALA A 49 9.29 -6.69 5.53
N ILE A 50 8.42 -5.95 6.23
CA ILE A 50 7.16 -6.53 6.76
C ILE A 50 6.24 -6.94 5.60
N VAL A 51 6.20 -6.14 4.54
CA VAL A 51 5.37 -6.39 3.35
C VAL A 51 5.94 -7.52 2.51
N GLU A 52 7.26 -7.60 2.36
CA GLU A 52 7.95 -8.73 1.73
C GLU A 52 7.68 -10.03 2.51
N GLY A 53 7.70 -9.97 3.84
CA GLY A 53 7.35 -11.09 4.71
C GLY A 53 5.90 -11.54 4.54
N LEU A 54 4.96 -10.60 4.35
CA LEU A 54 3.59 -10.92 3.96
C LEU A 54 3.55 -11.65 2.60
N SER A 55 4.30 -11.18 1.61
CA SER A 55 4.38 -11.83 0.29
C SER A 55 4.86 -13.28 0.39
N HIS A 56 5.88 -13.57 1.21
CA HIS A 56 6.31 -14.95 1.48
C HIS A 56 5.21 -15.81 2.10
N ARG A 57 4.46 -15.27 3.08
CA ARG A 57 3.36 -16.00 3.72
C ARG A 57 2.22 -16.31 2.77
N ILE A 58 1.90 -15.38 1.88
CA ILE A 58 0.90 -15.60 0.83
C ILE A 58 1.36 -16.72 -0.12
N VAL A 59 2.62 -16.70 -0.57
CA VAL A 59 3.18 -17.73 -1.47
C VAL A 59 3.19 -19.12 -0.82
N THR A 60 3.56 -19.19 0.46
CA THR A 60 3.63 -20.45 1.22
C THR A 60 2.26 -20.94 1.70
N GLY A 61 1.20 -20.14 1.54
CA GLY A 61 -0.15 -20.47 2.00
C GLY A 61 -0.35 -20.29 3.51
N ASP A 62 0.64 -19.76 4.24
CA ASP A 62 0.54 -19.42 5.67
C ASP A 62 -0.22 -18.08 5.87
N VAL A 63 -1.43 -18.02 5.33
CA VAL A 63 -2.38 -16.92 5.51
C VAL A 63 -3.81 -17.46 5.55
N PRO A 64 -4.75 -16.73 6.16
CA PRO A 64 -6.17 -17.09 6.10
C PRO A 64 -6.68 -17.17 4.65
N HIS A 65 -7.75 -17.94 4.43
CA HIS A 65 -8.38 -18.11 3.11
C HIS A 65 -8.74 -16.79 2.42
N THR A 66 -9.02 -15.73 3.18
CA THR A 66 -9.29 -14.38 2.65
C THR A 66 -8.11 -13.74 1.91
N LEU A 67 -6.88 -14.21 2.18
CA LEU A 67 -5.64 -13.71 1.58
C LEU A 67 -4.95 -14.71 0.67
N GLN A 68 -5.42 -15.97 0.63
CA GLN A 68 -4.87 -16.97 -0.28
C GLN A 68 -5.06 -16.53 -1.74
N GLY A 69 -4.02 -16.73 -2.55
CA GLY A 69 -4.04 -16.35 -3.97
C GLY A 69 -4.04 -14.84 -4.24
N LYS A 70 -3.97 -13.99 -3.21
CA LYS A 70 -3.77 -12.55 -3.43
C LYS A 70 -2.34 -12.26 -3.88
N ARG A 71 -2.16 -11.11 -4.55
CA ARG A 71 -0.85 -10.60 -4.96
C ARG A 71 -0.56 -9.28 -4.27
N VAL A 72 0.65 -9.09 -3.78
CA VAL A 72 1.09 -7.85 -3.16
C VAL A 72 1.83 -7.03 -4.22
N ILE A 73 1.24 -5.90 -4.60
CA ILE A 73 1.78 -5.03 -5.63
C ILE A 73 2.32 -3.76 -4.97
N SER A 74 3.62 -3.54 -5.01
CA SER A 74 4.24 -2.29 -4.56
C SER A 74 4.13 -1.21 -5.63
N LEU A 75 3.66 -0.04 -5.22
CA LEU A 75 3.60 1.16 -6.04
C LEU A 75 4.94 1.89 -5.97
N ASP A 76 5.60 2.02 -7.13
CA ASP A 76 6.82 2.83 -7.23
C ASP A 76 6.48 4.24 -7.68
N MET A 77 6.62 5.18 -6.75
CA MET A 77 6.39 6.60 -7.01
C MET A 77 7.40 7.18 -8.00
N GLY A 78 8.65 6.69 -8.00
CA GLY A 78 9.68 7.14 -8.93
C GLY A 78 9.30 6.83 -10.37
N SER A 79 8.85 5.60 -10.63
CA SER A 79 8.35 5.19 -11.96
C SER A 79 7.12 5.98 -12.43
N LEU A 80 6.23 6.37 -11.51
CA LEU A 80 5.06 7.17 -11.88
C LEU A 80 5.44 8.60 -12.29
N VAL A 81 6.39 9.20 -11.60
CA VAL A 81 6.87 10.58 -11.86
C VAL A 81 7.84 10.61 -13.06
N ALA A 82 8.62 9.55 -13.28
CA ALA A 82 9.61 9.48 -14.35
C ALA A 82 8.97 9.74 -15.73
N GLY A 83 9.49 10.75 -16.43
CA GLY A 83 9.01 11.12 -17.76
C GLY A 83 7.61 11.73 -17.78
N THR A 84 7.09 12.21 -16.65
CA THR A 84 5.94 13.12 -16.61
C THR A 84 6.42 14.56 -16.57
N LYS A 85 5.87 15.41 -17.44
CA LYS A 85 6.15 16.85 -17.44
C LYS A 85 5.09 17.64 -16.69
N TYR A 86 3.90 17.06 -16.56
CA TYR A 86 2.72 17.70 -15.99
C TYR A 86 2.07 16.79 -14.95
N ARG A 87 1.51 17.39 -13.90
CA ARG A 87 0.79 16.67 -12.84
C ARG A 87 -0.35 15.79 -13.36
N GLY A 88 -1.07 16.26 -14.38
CA GLY A 88 -2.16 15.49 -14.99
C GLY A 88 -1.72 14.15 -15.60
N GLU A 89 -0.50 14.08 -16.15
CA GLU A 89 0.04 12.83 -16.70
C GLU A 89 0.33 11.82 -15.59
N PHE A 90 0.85 12.29 -14.45
CA PHE A 90 1.03 11.46 -13.26
C PHE A 90 -0.31 10.92 -12.76
N GLU A 91 -1.32 11.78 -12.64
CA GLU A 91 -2.65 11.39 -12.18
C GLU A 91 -3.29 10.35 -13.10
N GLU A 92 -3.17 10.53 -14.42
CA GLU A 92 -3.68 9.58 -15.41
C GLU A 92 -2.97 8.22 -15.30
N ARG A 93 -1.64 8.20 -15.11
CA ARG A 93 -0.88 6.97 -14.91
C ARG A 93 -1.29 6.27 -13.62
N LEU A 94 -1.41 6.99 -12.52
CA LEU A 94 -1.85 6.43 -11.25
C LEU A 94 -3.27 5.85 -11.35
N LYS A 95 -4.18 6.56 -12.03
CA LYS A 95 -5.53 6.08 -12.28
C LYS A 95 -5.54 4.77 -13.07
N LYS A 96 -4.74 4.68 -14.14
CA LYS A 96 -4.58 3.44 -14.93
C LYS A 96 -4.12 2.27 -14.06
N VAL A 97 -3.11 2.49 -13.22
CA VAL A 97 -2.61 1.45 -12.29
C VAL A 97 -3.71 1.02 -11.33
N ILE A 98 -4.43 1.95 -10.71
CA ILE A 98 -5.51 1.62 -9.77
C ILE A 98 -6.63 0.84 -10.47
N ASP A 99 -7.01 1.23 -11.69
CA ASP A 99 -8.09 0.56 -12.42
C ASP A 99 -7.68 -0.87 -12.85
N GLU A 100 -6.41 -1.10 -13.21
CA GLU A 100 -5.87 -2.44 -13.44
C GLU A 100 -5.94 -3.32 -12.18
N LEU A 101 -5.54 -2.76 -11.02
CA LEU A 101 -5.58 -3.50 -9.75
C LEU A 101 -7.01 -3.86 -9.33
N LYS A 102 -7.98 -2.96 -9.56
CA LYS A 102 -9.40 -3.25 -9.33
C LYS A 102 -9.90 -4.35 -10.27
N GLY A 103 -9.54 -4.28 -11.55
CA GLY A 103 -9.93 -5.28 -12.55
C GLY A 103 -9.42 -6.67 -12.22
N ALA A 104 -8.21 -6.77 -11.65
CA ALA A 104 -7.65 -8.04 -11.18
C ALA A 104 -8.39 -8.61 -9.95
N GLY A 105 -8.89 -7.76 -9.05
CA GLY A 105 -9.68 -8.15 -7.86
C GLY A 105 -8.93 -8.96 -6.78
N ASN A 106 -7.73 -9.44 -7.06
CA ASN A 106 -6.90 -10.25 -6.17
C ASN A 106 -5.64 -9.53 -5.70
N CYS A 107 -5.57 -8.19 -5.80
CA CYS A 107 -4.38 -7.43 -5.43
C CYS A 107 -4.52 -6.75 -4.06
N VAL A 108 -3.38 -6.65 -3.36
CA VAL A 108 -3.16 -5.76 -2.21
C VAL A 108 -2.10 -4.76 -2.64
N LEU A 109 -2.46 -3.49 -2.69
CA LEU A 109 -1.54 -2.40 -3.05
C LEU A 109 -0.67 -2.04 -1.85
N PHE A 110 0.65 -2.03 -2.00
CA PHE A 110 1.55 -1.43 -1.03
C PHE A 110 1.97 -0.05 -1.50
N VAL A 111 1.84 0.95 -0.62
CA VAL A 111 2.28 2.32 -0.85
C VAL A 111 3.27 2.69 0.25
N ASP A 112 4.55 2.74 -0.10
CA ASP A 112 5.54 3.35 0.77
C ASP A 112 5.37 4.87 0.76
N GLU A 113 5.69 5.50 1.88
CA GLU A 113 5.49 6.94 2.09
C GLU A 113 4.08 7.41 1.68
N MET A 114 3.03 6.69 2.13
CA MET A 114 1.66 6.91 1.66
C MET A 114 1.18 8.36 1.78
N HIS A 115 1.71 9.12 2.74
CA HIS A 115 1.42 10.54 2.93
C HIS A 115 1.73 11.40 1.70
N THR A 116 2.67 10.98 0.84
CA THR A 116 3.00 11.65 -0.42
C THR A 116 1.84 11.63 -1.42
N ILE A 117 0.94 10.64 -1.31
CA ILE A 117 -0.23 10.50 -2.20
C ILE A 117 -1.48 11.14 -1.58
N VAL A 118 -1.62 11.14 -0.25
CA VAL A 118 -2.83 11.65 0.43
C VAL A 118 -2.72 13.06 1.00
N GLY A 119 -1.52 13.57 1.26
CA GLY A 119 -1.30 14.77 2.09
C GLY A 119 -0.56 15.93 1.42
N ALA A 120 -0.21 15.75 0.16
CA ALA A 120 0.70 16.59 -0.62
C ALA A 120 0.22 18.03 -0.94
N GLY A 121 -0.99 18.43 -0.56
CA GLY A 121 -1.57 19.71 -0.99
C GLY A 121 -0.86 21.00 -0.57
N ALA A 122 0.18 20.94 0.28
CA ALA A 122 0.82 22.13 0.88
C ALA A 122 2.27 22.42 0.43
N ALA A 123 2.95 21.49 -0.25
CA ALA A 123 4.30 21.71 -0.76
C ALA A 123 4.27 21.88 -2.29
N GLU A 124 4.91 22.93 -2.82
CA GLU A 124 5.07 23.14 -4.26
C GLU A 124 5.68 21.89 -4.93
N GLY A 125 4.83 21.08 -5.57
CA GLY A 125 5.27 19.90 -6.32
C GLY A 125 4.63 18.59 -5.88
N ALA A 126 4.02 18.54 -4.70
CA ALA A 126 3.44 17.31 -4.21
C ALA A 126 2.05 17.07 -4.85
N VAL A 127 1.78 15.83 -5.25
CA VAL A 127 0.60 15.47 -6.04
C VAL A 127 -0.54 15.01 -5.12
N ASP A 128 -1.66 15.73 -5.10
CA ASP A 128 -2.86 15.31 -4.38
C ASP A 128 -3.63 14.24 -5.16
N ALA A 129 -3.13 13.02 -5.09
CA ALA A 129 -3.77 11.85 -5.66
C ALA A 129 -4.83 11.23 -4.72
N SER A 130 -5.17 11.90 -3.61
CA SER A 130 -6.15 11.43 -2.65
C SER A 130 -7.52 11.24 -3.29
N ASN A 131 -7.89 12.09 -4.25
CA ASN A 131 -9.15 12.01 -5.01
C ASN A 131 -9.26 10.75 -5.88
N ILE A 132 -8.14 10.14 -6.26
CA ILE A 132 -8.09 8.92 -7.08
C ILE A 132 -8.23 7.67 -6.18
N LEU A 133 -7.58 7.68 -5.01
CA LEU A 133 -7.58 6.55 -4.08
C LEU A 133 -8.83 6.48 -3.20
N LYS A 134 -9.28 7.60 -2.64
CA LYS A 134 -10.39 7.68 -1.68
C LYS A 134 -11.67 6.97 -2.15
N PRO A 135 -12.14 7.13 -3.40
CA PRO A 135 -13.35 6.44 -3.85
C PRO A 135 -13.19 4.92 -3.86
N SER A 136 -12.03 4.43 -4.32
CA SER A 136 -11.71 3.01 -4.44
C SER A 136 -11.61 2.34 -3.06
N LEU A 137 -10.95 3.01 -2.11
CA LEU A 137 -10.87 2.58 -0.71
C LEU A 137 -12.25 2.63 -0.02
N SER A 138 -13.06 3.64 -0.34
CA SER A 138 -14.41 3.80 0.22
C SER A 138 -15.38 2.73 -0.26
N ARG A 139 -15.25 2.27 -1.50
CA ARG A 139 -16.09 1.18 -2.03
C ARG A 139 -15.57 -0.21 -1.66
N GLY A 140 -14.36 -0.31 -1.10
CA GLY A 140 -13.73 -1.61 -0.80
C GLY A 140 -13.26 -2.35 -2.05
N GLU A 141 -13.19 -1.66 -3.20
CA GLU A 141 -12.70 -2.18 -4.48
C GLU A 141 -11.18 -2.33 -4.49
N LEU A 142 -10.50 -1.58 -3.61
CA LEU A 142 -9.06 -1.59 -3.45
C LEU A 142 -8.73 -1.87 -1.98
N GLN A 143 -7.84 -2.83 -1.76
CA GLN A 143 -7.21 -3.06 -0.47
C GLN A 143 -5.76 -2.61 -0.54
N CYS A 144 -5.28 -1.90 0.47
CA CYS A 144 -3.91 -1.44 0.51
C CYS A 144 -3.23 -1.57 1.88
N ILE A 145 -1.91 -1.53 1.85
CA ILE A 145 -1.02 -1.39 3.00
C ILE A 145 -0.30 -0.06 2.79
N GLY A 146 -0.40 0.84 3.76
CA GLY A 146 0.36 2.08 3.75
C GLY A 146 1.58 2.00 4.66
N ALA A 147 2.66 2.68 4.32
CA ALA A 147 3.78 2.93 5.25
C ALA A 147 4.03 4.43 5.38
N THR A 148 4.29 4.90 6.60
CA THR A 148 4.52 6.33 6.88
C THR A 148 5.21 6.54 8.22
N THR A 149 5.66 7.77 8.49
CA THR A 149 6.09 8.19 9.82
C THR A 149 4.87 8.53 10.69
N LEU A 150 5.07 8.59 12.01
CA LEU A 150 4.00 8.97 12.94
C LEU A 150 3.52 10.40 12.71
N ASP A 151 4.45 11.31 12.45
CA ASP A 151 4.14 12.73 12.23
C ASP A 151 3.32 12.93 10.96
N ASP A 152 3.69 12.26 9.87
CA ASP A 152 2.96 12.37 8.61
C ASP A 152 1.60 11.68 8.68
N TYR A 153 1.50 10.57 9.42
CA TYR A 153 0.22 9.92 9.69
C TYR A 153 -0.75 10.88 10.39
N ARG A 154 -0.31 11.54 11.46
CA ARG A 154 -1.10 12.51 12.22
C ARG A 154 -1.48 13.74 11.40
N LYS A 155 -0.57 14.22 10.55
CA LYS A 155 -0.79 15.41 9.73
C LYS A 155 -1.75 15.16 8.58
N HIS A 156 -1.66 14.01 7.92
CA HIS A 156 -2.26 13.78 6.61
C HIS A 156 -3.30 12.66 6.55
N VAL A 157 -3.25 11.67 7.43
CA VAL A 157 -4.17 10.52 7.41
C VAL A 157 -5.21 10.63 8.51
N GLU A 158 -4.78 10.86 9.76
CA GLU A 158 -5.67 10.91 10.93
C GLU A 158 -6.66 12.08 10.89
N LYS A 159 -6.26 13.20 10.27
CA LYS A 159 -7.13 14.38 10.11
C LYS A 159 -8.16 14.24 8.98
N ASP A 160 -8.00 13.24 8.10
CA ASP A 160 -8.91 13.02 6.98
C ASP A 160 -9.95 11.96 7.34
N ALA A 161 -11.19 12.40 7.58
CA ALA A 161 -12.29 11.53 7.98
C ALA A 161 -12.65 10.44 6.94
N ALA A 162 -12.28 10.60 5.67
CA ALA A 162 -12.51 9.56 4.66
C ALA A 162 -11.46 8.44 4.77
N LEU A 163 -10.21 8.80 5.08
CA LEU A 163 -9.11 7.85 5.25
C LEU A 163 -9.17 7.15 6.61
N GLU A 164 -9.42 7.88 7.69
CA GLU A 164 -9.47 7.36 9.08
C GLU A 164 -10.54 6.27 9.28
N ARG A 165 -11.59 6.25 8.45
CA ARG A 165 -12.62 5.20 8.46
C ARG A 165 -12.22 3.92 7.72
N ARG A 166 -11.12 3.93 6.95
CA ARG A 166 -10.67 2.83 6.09
C ARG A 166 -9.35 2.22 6.52
N PHE A 167 -8.48 3.02 7.12
CA PHE A 167 -7.24 2.59 7.74
C PHE A 167 -7.43 2.19 9.21
#